data_AF-A0A2E7TSR4-F1
#
_entry.id   AF-A0A2E7TSR4-F1
#
_cell.length_a   1.000
_cell.length_b   1.000
_cell.length_c   1.000
_cell.angle_alpha   90.00
_cell.angle_beta   90.00
_cell.angle_gamma   90.00
#
_symmetry.space_group_name_H-M   'P 1'
#
loop_
_entity.id
_entity.type
_entity.pdbx_description
1 polymer ?
#
loop_
_entity_poly.entity_id
_entity_poly.type
_entity_poly.pdbx_seq_one_letter_code
_entity_poly.pdbx_strand_id
1 'polypeptide(L)'
;MSASQKSFELEALCASLADDALQPLTYEVLCRWVETIDWTLCDWADHVPKVSSDDDYARNILCLDPFEVVLLHWPPGVESAVHHHEGFWGTVVCLQGVLENVTYQINDGVLRQKDVLRAHPKGIVPEPDGTIHKIRNGSDQEALVTLHFYHPALEDLDGLVLYDLKSGTAFTCNQSAPTASIHLPVSNYRSIKEYAFRFEPQPEASHVQCNIVPKPDAETIERMIEGYFAEQANQYDALDAQIQKRRHYTAAIDGLVAMGLRTLSDSRPVARVMHLACGTGRRAIDIRMESGLEYTMEGVDMCEEMAAQAAARDVQVHLGSLRYPQEFISSESFDAVTLLYAFGHLPNRKTRRNIIKASFEMLNPGGVFYVDAFDAEDEYEWGPEAIQQFHDQRLGHQGYEEGDIFYRRTLGEHVAFLHYCSSSRLRSLMEEAGFVDIQVTTIGYDQAVGVESHNGKLFVSGTKPVE
;
A
#
# COMPACT_ATOMS: atom_id res chain seq x y z
N MET A 1 -27.59 -1.79 12.30
CA MET A 1 -27.64 -0.95 11.09
C MET A 1 -28.64 0.17 11.32
N SER A 2 -28.15 1.37 11.62
CA SER A 2 -28.97 2.59 11.58
C SER A 2 -29.29 2.84 10.11
N ALA A 3 -30.57 2.99 9.75
CA ALA A 3 -30.98 3.37 8.40
C ALA A 3 -30.32 4.72 8.06
N SER A 4 -29.20 4.68 7.35
CA SER A 4 -28.62 5.88 6.75
C SER A 4 -29.63 6.34 5.71
N GLN A 5 -29.89 7.64 5.71
CA GLN A 5 -30.90 8.26 4.87
C GLN A 5 -30.46 8.07 3.40
N LYS A 6 -31.06 7.09 2.70
CA LYS A 6 -30.85 6.87 1.27
C LYS A 6 -31.09 8.20 0.54
N SER A 7 -30.14 8.64 -0.28
CA SER A 7 -30.16 9.98 -0.88
C SER A 7 -30.64 9.99 -2.34
N PHE A 8 -30.64 8.84 -3.02
CA PHE A 8 -31.16 8.72 -4.39
C PHE A 8 -31.56 7.27 -4.74
N GLU A 9 -32.40 7.12 -5.77
CA GLU A 9 -32.87 5.84 -6.31
C GLU A 9 -31.96 5.41 -7.50
N LEU A 10 -31.43 4.20 -7.45
CA LEU A 10 -30.45 3.66 -8.40
C LEU A 10 -31.07 3.43 -9.77
N GLU A 11 -32.28 2.88 -9.83
CA GLU A 11 -33.02 2.71 -11.09
C GLU A 11 -33.36 4.05 -11.73
N ALA A 12 -33.76 5.06 -10.95
CA ALA A 12 -34.04 6.40 -11.47
C ALA A 12 -32.78 7.06 -12.05
N LEU A 13 -31.63 6.89 -11.37
CA LEU A 13 -30.34 7.34 -11.89
C LEU A 13 -30.00 6.62 -13.19
N CYS A 14 -30.14 5.29 -13.25
CA CYS A 14 -29.88 4.52 -14.47
C CYS A 14 -30.77 4.96 -15.64
N ALA A 15 -32.06 5.18 -15.39
CA ALA A 15 -33.00 5.67 -16.40
C ALA A 15 -32.63 7.05 -16.95
N SER A 16 -32.04 7.92 -16.13
CA SER A 16 -31.62 9.27 -16.55
C SER A 16 -30.35 9.28 -17.42
N LEU A 17 -29.53 8.22 -17.38
CA LEU A 17 -28.27 8.17 -18.12
C LEU A 17 -28.45 8.23 -19.65
N ALA A 18 -29.61 7.79 -20.15
CA ALA A 18 -29.93 7.86 -21.58
C ALA A 18 -30.15 9.31 -22.07
N ASP A 19 -30.67 10.18 -21.19
CA ASP A 19 -30.95 11.58 -21.51
C ASP A 19 -29.77 12.51 -21.15
N ASP A 20 -29.08 12.23 -20.04
CA ASP A 20 -27.94 12.98 -19.52
C ASP A 20 -26.63 12.20 -19.65
N ALA A 21 -26.39 11.63 -20.83
CA ALA A 21 -25.22 10.80 -21.08
C ALA A 21 -23.91 11.55 -20.81
N LEU A 22 -22.94 10.85 -20.21
CA LEU A 22 -21.57 11.33 -20.07
C LEU A 22 -20.96 11.53 -21.46
N GLN A 23 -20.66 12.78 -21.84
CA GLN A 23 -20.12 13.10 -23.16
C GLN A 23 -18.85 13.96 -23.07
N PRO A 24 -17.74 13.56 -23.73
CA PRO A 24 -17.55 12.29 -24.43
C PRO A 24 -17.50 11.11 -23.45
N LEU A 25 -18.06 9.96 -23.84
CA LEU A 25 -17.97 8.74 -23.04
C LEU A 25 -16.58 8.10 -23.22
N THR A 26 -15.64 8.48 -22.34
CA THR A 26 -14.30 7.88 -22.26
C THR A 26 -14.11 7.23 -20.90
N TYR A 27 -13.09 6.36 -20.80
CA TYR A 27 -12.71 5.70 -19.56
C TYR A 27 -12.50 6.69 -18.41
N GLU A 28 -11.76 7.78 -18.66
CA GLU A 28 -11.49 8.79 -17.64
C GLU A 28 -12.74 9.57 -17.23
N VAL A 29 -13.66 9.82 -18.15
CA VAL A 29 -14.92 10.53 -17.86
C VAL A 29 -15.83 9.64 -17.01
N LEU A 30 -15.98 8.35 -17.36
CA LEU A 30 -16.75 7.39 -16.56
C LEU A 30 -16.16 7.26 -15.16
N CYS A 31 -14.86 6.99 -15.04
CA CYS A 31 -14.22 6.83 -13.74
C CYS A 31 -14.38 8.07 -12.86
N ARG A 32 -14.16 9.28 -13.41
CA ARG A 32 -14.37 10.53 -12.67
C ARG A 32 -15.80 10.72 -12.22
N TRP A 33 -16.78 10.35 -13.05
CA TRP A 33 -18.18 10.43 -12.67
C TRP A 33 -18.50 9.48 -11.51
N VAL A 34 -18.06 8.21 -11.60
CA VAL A 34 -18.21 7.22 -10.53
C VAL A 34 -17.55 7.69 -9.22
N GLU A 35 -16.36 8.29 -9.30
CA GLU A 35 -15.63 8.88 -8.16
C GLU A 35 -16.39 10.04 -7.48
N THR A 36 -17.29 10.75 -8.19
CA THR A 36 -18.00 11.89 -7.57
C THR A 36 -19.23 11.48 -6.73
N ILE A 37 -19.59 10.20 -6.74
CA ILE A 37 -20.83 9.69 -6.13
C ILE A 37 -20.49 8.72 -4.99
N ASP A 38 -21.08 8.93 -3.81
CA ASP A 38 -21.08 7.93 -2.75
C ASP A 38 -22.20 6.91 -3.00
N TRP A 39 -21.87 5.86 -3.76
CA TRP A 39 -22.80 4.80 -4.16
C TRP A 39 -23.38 4.01 -2.99
N THR A 40 -22.79 4.10 -1.79
CA THR A 40 -23.37 3.45 -0.60
C THR A 40 -24.64 4.14 -0.11
N LEU A 41 -24.95 5.34 -0.63
CA LEU A 41 -26.13 6.12 -0.27
C LEU A 41 -27.35 5.86 -1.16
N CYS A 42 -27.24 5.05 -2.22
CA CYS A 42 -28.41 4.65 -3.00
C CYS A 42 -29.16 3.47 -2.37
N ASP A 43 -30.29 3.12 -2.96
CA ASP A 43 -31.13 1.98 -2.62
C ASP A 43 -30.65 0.63 -3.19
N TRP A 44 -29.35 0.48 -3.51
CA TRP A 44 -28.75 -0.73 -4.11
C TRP A 44 -29.19 -2.05 -3.48
N ALA A 45 -29.43 -2.08 -2.17
CA ALA A 45 -29.87 -3.27 -1.44
C ALA A 45 -31.20 -3.85 -1.97
N ASP A 46 -32.07 -3.01 -2.52
CA ASP A 46 -33.36 -3.41 -3.08
C ASP A 46 -33.23 -4.09 -4.46
N HIS A 47 -32.05 -3.98 -5.08
CA HIS A 47 -31.75 -4.51 -6.41
C HIS A 47 -30.80 -5.73 -6.40
N VAL A 48 -30.38 -6.20 -5.21
CA VAL A 48 -29.44 -7.32 -5.08
C VAL A 48 -30.04 -8.59 -5.68
N PRO A 49 -29.39 -9.22 -6.69
CA PRO A 49 -29.90 -10.44 -7.29
C PRO A 49 -29.87 -11.61 -6.30
N LYS A 50 -30.83 -12.53 -6.46
CA LYS A 50 -30.81 -13.80 -5.74
C LYS A 50 -29.74 -14.70 -6.32
N VAL A 51 -28.91 -15.25 -5.43
CA VAL A 51 -27.95 -16.29 -5.79
C VAL A 51 -28.69 -17.61 -5.96
N SER A 52 -28.40 -18.31 -7.05
CA SER A 52 -28.97 -19.63 -7.39
C SER A 52 -28.07 -20.80 -6.98
N SER A 53 -26.78 -20.55 -6.73
CA SER A 53 -25.76 -21.53 -6.36
C SER A 53 -24.74 -20.89 -5.42
N ASP A 54 -24.33 -21.59 -4.36
CA ASP A 54 -23.30 -21.08 -3.44
C ASP A 54 -21.90 -21.03 -4.07
N ASP A 55 -21.71 -21.66 -5.23
CA ASP A 55 -20.45 -21.72 -5.98
C ASP A 55 -20.33 -20.65 -7.09
N ASP A 56 -21.36 -19.83 -7.32
CA ASP A 56 -21.36 -18.82 -8.39
C ASP A 56 -21.98 -17.50 -7.92
N TYR A 57 -21.62 -16.41 -8.61
CA TYR A 57 -22.18 -15.10 -8.34
C TYR A 57 -23.42 -14.84 -9.21
N ALA A 58 -24.30 -13.95 -8.76
CA ALA A 58 -25.48 -13.54 -9.51
C ALA A 58 -25.34 -12.12 -10.04
N ARG A 59 -25.92 -11.85 -11.21
CA ARG A 59 -25.92 -10.54 -11.88
C ARG A 59 -27.32 -9.98 -11.98
N ASN A 60 -27.48 -8.68 -11.77
CA ASN A 60 -28.67 -7.91 -12.09
C ASN A 60 -28.28 -6.70 -12.96
N ILE A 61 -28.58 -6.75 -14.26
CA ILE A 61 -28.29 -5.66 -15.20
C ILE A 61 -29.36 -4.58 -15.04
N LEU A 62 -28.94 -3.39 -14.65
CA LEU A 62 -29.81 -2.24 -14.38
C LEU A 62 -29.89 -1.28 -15.57
N CYS A 63 -28.83 -1.22 -16.36
CA CYS A 63 -28.72 -0.36 -17.53
C CYS A 63 -27.80 -0.99 -18.59
N LEU A 64 -28.06 -0.73 -19.87
CA LEU A 64 -27.18 -1.09 -20.99
C LEU A 64 -26.82 0.11 -21.87
N ASP A 65 -27.57 1.21 -21.82
CA ASP A 65 -27.36 2.40 -22.64
C ASP A 65 -27.27 3.64 -21.73
N PRO A 66 -26.20 4.45 -21.80
CA PRO A 66 -25.11 4.44 -22.79
C PRO A 66 -23.93 3.50 -22.47
N PHE A 67 -23.96 2.85 -21.31
CA PHE A 67 -23.01 1.84 -20.86
C PHE A 67 -23.70 0.87 -19.89
N GLU A 68 -23.12 -0.29 -19.65
CA GLU A 68 -23.69 -1.26 -18.72
C GLU A 68 -23.53 -0.79 -17.28
N VAL A 69 -24.62 -0.87 -16.50
CA VAL A 69 -24.59 -0.79 -15.04
C VAL A 69 -25.15 -2.10 -14.51
N VAL A 70 -24.33 -2.86 -13.79
CA VAL A 70 -24.70 -4.20 -13.32
C VAL A 70 -24.33 -4.41 -11.86
N LEU A 71 -25.27 -4.91 -11.08
CA LEU A 71 -25.09 -5.22 -9.67
C LEU A 71 -24.82 -6.72 -9.50
N LEU A 72 -23.74 -7.06 -8.80
CA LEU A 72 -23.32 -8.44 -8.57
C LEU A 72 -23.43 -8.80 -7.09
N HIS A 73 -23.87 -10.03 -6.82
CA HIS A 73 -23.93 -10.61 -5.49
C HIS A 73 -23.06 -11.87 -5.45
N TRP A 74 -22.05 -11.85 -4.59
CA TRP A 74 -21.03 -12.88 -4.46
C TRP A 74 -21.18 -13.58 -3.10
N PRO A 75 -21.48 -14.89 -3.08
CA PRO A 75 -21.41 -15.67 -1.85
C PRO A 75 -20.01 -15.65 -1.21
N PRO A 76 -19.88 -16.04 0.07
CA PRO A 76 -18.59 -16.12 0.74
C PRO A 76 -17.56 -16.95 -0.03
N GLY A 77 -16.35 -16.40 -0.22
CA GLY A 77 -15.23 -17.05 -0.90
C GLY A 77 -15.35 -17.21 -2.42
N VAL A 78 -16.52 -16.91 -3.03
CA VAL A 78 -16.74 -17.05 -4.47
C VAL A 78 -15.87 -16.08 -5.26
N GLU A 79 -15.36 -16.57 -6.39
CA GLU A 79 -14.52 -15.81 -7.31
C GLU A 79 -14.94 -16.02 -8.77
N SER A 80 -14.67 -15.03 -9.61
CA SER A 80 -14.72 -15.20 -11.05
C SER A 80 -13.51 -16.02 -11.54
N ALA A 81 -13.60 -16.56 -12.75
CA ALA A 81 -12.40 -16.96 -13.48
C ALA A 81 -11.48 -15.76 -13.74
N VAL A 82 -10.20 -16.02 -13.98
CA VAL A 82 -9.28 -15.01 -14.51
C VAL A 82 -9.70 -14.70 -15.93
N HIS A 83 -9.98 -13.44 -16.27
CA HIS A 83 -10.52 -13.05 -17.56
C HIS A 83 -9.87 -11.78 -18.12
N HIS A 84 -9.94 -11.63 -19.45
CA HIS A 84 -9.31 -10.54 -20.21
C HIS A 84 -10.35 -9.53 -20.70
N HIS A 85 -10.18 -8.27 -20.34
CA HIS A 85 -10.98 -7.14 -20.80
C HIS A 85 -10.49 -6.64 -22.15
N GLU A 86 -10.65 -7.44 -23.21
CA GLU A 86 -10.21 -7.06 -24.56
C GLU A 86 -11.31 -6.30 -25.32
N GLY A 87 -11.11 -5.00 -25.53
CA GLY A 87 -12.04 -4.16 -26.29
C GLY A 87 -13.18 -3.55 -25.47
N PHE A 88 -13.12 -3.63 -24.14
CA PHE A 88 -14.01 -2.94 -23.22
C PHE A 88 -13.27 -2.54 -21.95
N TRP A 89 -13.82 -1.59 -21.21
CA TRP A 89 -13.25 -1.06 -19.97
C TRP A 89 -14.34 -0.69 -18.99
N GLY A 90 -13.98 -0.49 -17.73
CA GLY A 90 -14.93 -0.20 -16.68
C GLY A 90 -14.35 0.20 -15.34
N THR A 91 -15.22 0.19 -14.35
CA THR A 91 -14.86 0.39 -12.95
C THR A 91 -15.87 -0.30 -12.05
N VAL A 92 -15.41 -0.73 -10.87
CA VAL A 92 -16.21 -1.52 -9.93
C VAL A 92 -16.21 -0.84 -8.57
N VAL A 93 -17.39 -0.65 -8.00
CA VAL A 93 -17.58 -0.09 -6.67
C VAL A 93 -17.94 -1.22 -5.70
N CYS A 94 -17.20 -1.32 -4.61
CA CYS A 94 -17.54 -2.20 -3.49
C CYS A 94 -18.64 -1.54 -2.64
N LEU A 95 -19.83 -2.14 -2.58
CA LEU A 95 -20.97 -1.64 -1.81
C LEU A 95 -21.05 -2.29 -0.42
N GLN A 96 -20.71 -3.57 -0.34
CA GLN A 96 -20.74 -4.37 0.89
C GLN A 96 -19.67 -5.46 0.85
N GLY A 97 -19.02 -5.75 1.96
CA GLY A 97 -18.09 -6.88 2.09
C GLY A 97 -16.64 -6.49 1.77
N VAL A 98 -15.87 -7.46 1.27
CA VAL A 98 -14.46 -7.28 0.90
C VAL A 98 -14.27 -7.80 -0.52
N LEU A 99 -14.04 -6.90 -1.46
CA LEU A 99 -13.65 -7.26 -2.83
C LEU A 99 -12.13 -7.41 -2.90
N GLU A 100 -11.65 -8.51 -3.46
CA GLU A 100 -10.26 -8.66 -3.89
C GLU A 100 -10.20 -8.71 -5.41
N ASN A 101 -9.54 -7.72 -6.00
CA ASN A 101 -9.17 -7.73 -7.41
C ASN A 101 -7.73 -8.23 -7.53
N VAL A 102 -7.52 -9.37 -8.20
CA VAL A 102 -6.20 -9.95 -8.44
C VAL A 102 -5.83 -9.72 -9.90
N THR A 103 -4.81 -8.89 -10.13
CA THR A 103 -4.36 -8.51 -11.48
C THR A 103 -3.27 -9.46 -11.96
N TYR A 104 -3.30 -9.80 -13.25
CA TYR A 104 -2.31 -10.63 -13.91
C TYR A 104 -1.70 -9.91 -15.11
N GLN A 105 -0.50 -10.33 -15.49
CA GLN A 105 0.17 -9.91 -16.71
C GLN A 105 0.62 -11.13 -17.49
N ILE A 106 0.37 -11.13 -18.80
CA ILE A 106 0.85 -12.17 -19.72
C ILE A 106 1.97 -11.61 -20.59
N ASN A 107 3.14 -12.23 -20.53
CA ASN A 107 4.29 -11.89 -21.37
C ASN A 107 4.86 -13.19 -21.96
N ASP A 108 5.05 -13.24 -23.28
CA ASP A 108 5.57 -14.41 -24.00
C ASP A 108 4.87 -15.74 -23.66
N GLY A 109 3.54 -15.68 -23.49
CA GLY A 109 2.71 -16.84 -23.13
C GLY A 109 2.84 -17.30 -21.67
N VAL A 110 3.53 -16.54 -20.82
CA VAL A 110 3.62 -16.80 -19.38
C VAL A 110 2.78 -15.77 -18.61
N LEU A 111 1.79 -16.27 -17.88
CA LEU A 111 0.89 -15.48 -17.04
C LEU A 111 1.43 -15.44 -15.60
N ARG A 112 1.54 -14.23 -15.03
CA ARG A 112 2.00 -13.98 -13.66
C ARG A 112 1.03 -13.07 -12.93
N GLN A 113 0.86 -13.30 -11.63
CA GLN A 113 0.14 -12.35 -10.78
C GLN A 113 1.00 -11.11 -10.57
N LYS A 114 0.43 -9.93 -10.86
CA LYS A 114 1.06 -8.62 -10.72
C LYS A 114 0.84 -8.06 -9.32
N ASP A 115 -0.41 -7.77 -8.98
CA ASP A 115 -0.79 -7.11 -7.73
C ASP A 115 -2.17 -7.59 -7.24
N VAL A 116 -2.50 -7.19 -6.01
CA VAL A 116 -3.84 -7.32 -5.45
C VAL A 116 -4.34 -5.93 -5.02
N LEU A 117 -5.59 -5.62 -5.33
CA LEU A 117 -6.28 -4.44 -4.82
C LEU A 117 -7.49 -4.91 -4.01
N ARG A 118 -7.50 -4.59 -2.71
CA ARG A 118 -8.59 -4.95 -1.79
C ARG A 118 -9.50 -3.75 -1.59
N ALA A 119 -10.76 -3.86 -1.99
CA ALA A 119 -11.77 -2.82 -1.81
C ALA A 119 -12.76 -3.15 -0.68
N HIS A 120 -12.86 -2.24 0.27
CA HIS A 120 -13.92 -2.20 1.29
C HIS A 120 -15.08 -1.30 0.81
N PRO A 121 -16.21 -1.21 1.52
CA PRO A 121 -17.32 -0.35 1.10
C PRO A 121 -16.86 1.08 0.76
N LYS A 122 -17.35 1.61 -0.36
CA LYS A 122 -16.93 2.85 -1.05
C LYS A 122 -15.64 2.75 -1.87
N GLY A 123 -14.90 1.65 -1.76
CA GLY A 123 -13.69 1.42 -2.54
C GLY A 123 -14.03 1.20 -4.01
N ILE A 124 -13.20 1.77 -4.87
CA ILE A 124 -13.37 1.74 -6.33
C ILE A 124 -12.18 1.01 -6.94
N VAL A 125 -12.46 0.08 -7.85
CA VAL A 125 -11.46 -0.69 -8.61
C VAL A 125 -11.56 -0.31 -10.08
N PRO A 126 -10.54 0.37 -10.64
CA PRO A 126 -10.50 0.67 -12.07
C PRO A 126 -10.18 -0.57 -12.92
N GLU A 127 -10.79 -0.67 -14.09
CA GLU A 127 -10.64 -1.79 -15.04
C GLU A 127 -10.41 -1.25 -16.46
N PRO A 128 -9.21 -0.70 -16.77
CA PRO A 128 -8.92 -0.20 -18.12
C PRO A 128 -8.91 -1.33 -19.16
N ASP A 129 -9.03 -0.97 -20.44
CA ASP A 129 -8.96 -1.92 -21.56
C ASP A 129 -7.63 -2.69 -21.54
N GLY A 130 -7.70 -3.99 -21.80
CA GLY A 130 -6.60 -4.95 -21.72
C GLY A 130 -6.33 -5.52 -20.32
N THR A 131 -7.14 -5.18 -19.31
CA THR A 131 -6.97 -5.74 -17.96
C THR A 131 -7.16 -7.25 -17.96
N ILE A 132 -6.23 -8.00 -17.35
CA ILE A 132 -6.39 -9.42 -17.04
C ILE A 132 -6.49 -9.57 -15.53
N HIS A 133 -7.63 -10.04 -15.03
CA HIS A 133 -7.86 -10.09 -13.58
C HIS A 133 -8.87 -11.15 -13.17
N LYS A 134 -9.02 -11.36 -11.87
CA LYS A 134 -10.21 -11.97 -11.28
C LYS A 134 -10.71 -11.14 -10.12
N ILE A 135 -12.01 -11.20 -9.88
CA ILE A 135 -12.64 -10.65 -8.67
C ILE A 135 -13.02 -11.80 -7.75
N ARG A 136 -12.72 -11.64 -6.47
CA ARG A 136 -13.05 -12.59 -5.41
C ARG A 136 -13.74 -11.88 -4.25
N ASN A 137 -14.71 -12.56 -3.65
CA ASN A 137 -15.15 -12.24 -2.29
C ASN A 137 -14.05 -12.65 -1.30
N GLY A 138 -13.35 -11.65 -0.76
CA GLY A 138 -12.22 -11.85 0.16
C GLY A 138 -12.61 -12.37 1.55
N SER A 139 -13.91 -12.54 1.82
CA SER A 139 -14.42 -13.13 3.06
C SER A 139 -14.96 -14.53 2.83
N ASP A 140 -14.56 -15.49 3.67
CA ASP A 140 -15.13 -16.84 3.70
C ASP A 140 -16.39 -16.93 4.57
N GLN A 141 -16.87 -15.80 5.12
CA GLN A 141 -18.03 -15.75 6.03
C GLN A 141 -19.13 -14.79 5.60
N GLU A 142 -18.77 -13.69 4.94
CA GLU A 142 -19.69 -12.59 4.61
C GLU A 142 -19.87 -12.51 3.09
N ALA A 143 -21.08 -12.16 2.65
CA ALA A 143 -21.35 -11.91 1.24
C ALA A 143 -20.76 -10.56 0.78
N LEU A 144 -20.40 -10.50 -0.50
CA LEU A 144 -19.93 -9.29 -1.18
C LEU A 144 -21.00 -8.81 -2.17
N VAL A 145 -21.21 -7.48 -2.24
CA VAL A 145 -22.05 -6.83 -3.25
C VAL A 145 -21.24 -5.74 -3.94
N THR A 146 -21.24 -5.76 -5.27
CA THR A 146 -20.47 -4.83 -6.10
C THR A 146 -21.33 -4.24 -7.21
N LEU A 147 -21.05 -2.99 -7.58
CA LEU A 147 -21.69 -2.29 -8.68
C LEU A 147 -20.65 -2.03 -9.77
N HIS A 148 -20.90 -2.53 -10.97
CA HIS A 148 -19.97 -2.48 -12.08
C HIS A 148 -20.49 -1.55 -13.17
N PHE A 149 -19.57 -0.88 -13.85
CA PHE A 149 -19.83 0.03 -14.95
C PHE A 149 -18.96 -0.35 -16.14
N TYR A 150 -19.54 -0.78 -17.27
CA TYR A 150 -18.77 -1.27 -18.43
C TYR A 150 -19.12 -0.57 -19.73
N HIS A 151 -18.09 -0.18 -20.49
CA HIS A 151 -18.23 0.36 -21.83
C HIS A 151 -17.23 -0.28 -22.83
N PRO A 152 -17.68 -0.68 -24.03
CA PRO A 152 -19.08 -0.80 -24.45
C PRO A 152 -19.88 -1.74 -23.52
N ALA A 153 -21.21 -1.60 -23.51
CA ALA A 153 -22.06 -2.44 -22.68
C ALA A 153 -21.97 -3.92 -23.09
N LEU A 154 -21.88 -4.83 -22.11
CA LEU A 154 -21.83 -6.26 -22.36
C LEU A 154 -23.24 -6.85 -22.30
N GLU A 155 -23.95 -6.85 -23.44
CA GLU A 155 -25.28 -7.50 -23.55
C GLU A 155 -25.21 -8.99 -23.18
N ASP A 156 -24.08 -9.63 -23.51
CA ASP A 156 -23.71 -10.98 -23.12
C ASP A 156 -22.18 -11.09 -22.97
N LEU A 157 -21.68 -12.29 -22.65
CA LEU A 157 -20.25 -12.53 -22.43
C LEU A 157 -19.55 -13.12 -23.67
N ASP A 158 -20.15 -13.06 -24.86
CA ASP A 158 -19.58 -13.63 -26.07
C ASP A 158 -18.22 -13.00 -26.43
N GLY A 159 -17.23 -13.85 -26.64
CA GLY A 159 -15.86 -13.41 -26.92
C GLY A 159 -14.99 -13.19 -25.68
N LEU A 160 -15.55 -13.11 -24.46
CA LEU A 160 -14.75 -12.97 -23.23
C LEU A 160 -13.81 -14.17 -23.06
N VAL A 161 -12.52 -13.90 -22.87
CA VAL A 161 -11.49 -14.93 -22.69
C VAL A 161 -11.26 -15.19 -21.21
N LEU A 162 -11.38 -16.45 -20.79
CA LEU A 162 -11.11 -16.93 -19.44
C LEU A 162 -9.85 -17.81 -19.42
N TYR A 163 -9.09 -17.76 -18.34
CA TYR A 163 -7.86 -18.51 -18.13
C TYR A 163 -7.99 -19.46 -16.93
N ASP A 164 -7.84 -20.76 -17.16
CA ASP A 164 -7.65 -21.74 -16.08
C ASP A 164 -6.15 -21.82 -15.74
N LEU A 165 -5.78 -21.21 -14.62
CA LEU A 165 -4.39 -21.15 -14.13
C LEU A 165 -3.77 -22.53 -13.92
N LYS A 166 -4.59 -23.54 -13.58
CA LYS A 166 -4.11 -24.89 -13.24
C LYS A 166 -3.75 -25.69 -14.47
N SER A 167 -4.59 -25.64 -15.51
CA SER A 167 -4.39 -26.42 -16.74
C SER A 167 -3.62 -25.66 -17.82
N GLY A 168 -3.55 -24.33 -17.73
CA GLY A 168 -3.07 -23.48 -18.83
C GLY A 168 -4.06 -23.40 -20.00
N THR A 169 -5.34 -23.70 -19.78
CA THR A 169 -6.39 -23.66 -20.80
C THR A 169 -7.01 -22.28 -20.91
N ALA A 170 -7.22 -21.79 -22.13
CA ALA A 170 -8.02 -20.60 -22.40
C ALA A 170 -9.41 -20.99 -22.94
N PHE A 171 -10.45 -20.39 -22.38
CA PHE A 171 -11.84 -20.56 -22.80
C PHE A 171 -12.34 -19.24 -23.41
N THR A 172 -13.06 -19.31 -24.52
CA THR A 172 -13.76 -18.13 -25.07
C THR A 172 -15.25 -18.35 -24.89
N CYS A 173 -15.89 -17.49 -24.10
CA CYS A 173 -17.33 -17.55 -23.84
C CYS A 173 -18.14 -17.31 -25.12
N ASN A 174 -19.38 -17.79 -25.11
CA ASN A 174 -20.41 -17.42 -26.08
C ASN A 174 -21.60 -16.73 -25.37
N GLN A 175 -22.59 -16.31 -26.15
CA GLN A 175 -23.77 -15.55 -25.68
C GLN A 175 -24.58 -16.24 -24.57
N SER A 176 -24.45 -17.55 -24.41
CA SER A 176 -25.18 -18.32 -23.40
C SER A 176 -24.48 -18.40 -22.05
N ALA A 177 -23.25 -17.91 -21.92
CA ALA A 177 -22.51 -17.91 -20.66
C ALA A 177 -23.14 -16.91 -19.67
N PRO A 178 -23.65 -17.35 -18.50
CA PRO A 178 -24.29 -16.45 -17.54
C PRO A 178 -23.27 -15.63 -16.72
N THR A 179 -22.09 -16.20 -16.50
CA THR A 179 -21.02 -15.67 -15.63
C THR A 179 -19.65 -15.96 -16.26
N ALA A 180 -18.63 -15.23 -15.80
CA ALA A 180 -17.23 -15.45 -16.16
C ALA A 180 -16.67 -16.62 -15.34
N SER A 181 -17.14 -17.84 -15.63
CA SER A 181 -16.76 -19.08 -14.93
C SER A 181 -16.20 -20.11 -15.89
N ILE A 182 -15.16 -20.84 -15.47
CA ILE A 182 -14.59 -21.99 -16.19
C ILE A 182 -15.30 -23.31 -15.86
N HIS A 183 -16.29 -23.28 -14.97
CA HIS A 183 -17.03 -24.46 -14.50
C HIS A 183 -18.39 -24.64 -15.21
N LEU A 184 -18.65 -23.88 -16.28
CA LEU A 184 -19.88 -23.99 -17.06
C LEU A 184 -19.84 -25.20 -18.01
N PRO A 185 -21.02 -25.68 -18.48
CA PRO A 185 -21.07 -26.67 -19.55
C PRO A 185 -20.30 -26.24 -20.80
N VAL A 186 -19.72 -27.19 -21.53
CA VAL A 186 -18.94 -26.92 -22.75
C VAL A 186 -19.74 -26.13 -23.81
N SER A 187 -21.06 -26.27 -23.83
CA SER A 187 -21.96 -25.52 -24.71
C SER A 187 -21.92 -24.00 -24.50
N ASN A 188 -21.41 -23.52 -23.38
CA ASN A 188 -21.28 -22.08 -23.07
C ASN A 188 -20.00 -21.46 -23.64
N TYR A 189 -19.12 -22.26 -24.25
CA TYR A 189 -17.87 -21.77 -24.84
C TYR A 189 -17.89 -21.89 -26.36
N ARG A 190 -17.51 -20.80 -27.03
CA ARG A 190 -17.26 -20.77 -28.47
C ARG A 190 -16.03 -21.59 -28.84
N SER A 191 -14.99 -21.54 -28.00
CA SER A 191 -13.75 -22.30 -28.19
C SER A 191 -13.06 -22.59 -26.87
N ILE A 192 -12.33 -23.71 -26.83
CA ILE A 192 -11.48 -24.11 -25.71
C ILE A 192 -10.11 -24.45 -26.29
N LYS A 193 -9.06 -23.79 -25.79
CA LYS A 193 -7.68 -23.97 -26.25
C LYS A 193 -6.82 -24.44 -25.07
N GLU A 194 -6.50 -25.72 -25.06
CA GLU A 194 -5.61 -26.31 -24.07
C GLU A 194 -4.17 -25.83 -24.26
N TYR A 195 -3.42 -25.76 -23.15
CA TYR A 195 -2.02 -25.34 -23.13
C TYR A 195 -1.77 -24.00 -23.85
N ALA A 196 -2.73 -23.08 -23.75
CA ALA A 196 -2.67 -21.76 -24.35
C ALA A 196 -1.63 -20.85 -23.69
N PHE A 197 -1.33 -21.09 -22.40
CA PHE A 197 -0.37 -20.31 -21.63
C PHE A 197 0.24 -21.18 -20.51
N ARG A 198 1.29 -20.65 -19.87
CA ARG A 198 1.85 -21.21 -18.63
C ARG A 198 1.62 -20.23 -17.48
N PHE A 199 1.03 -20.69 -16.38
CA PHE A 199 0.99 -19.90 -15.15
C PHE A 199 2.28 -20.07 -14.36
N GLU A 200 2.83 -18.96 -13.85
CA GLU A 200 3.99 -18.97 -12.95
C GLU A 200 3.58 -18.32 -11.62
N PRO A 201 3.42 -19.12 -10.53
CA PRO A 201 2.99 -18.60 -9.24
C PRO A 201 4.10 -17.77 -8.57
N GLN A 202 3.70 -16.84 -7.70
CA GLN A 202 4.67 -16.11 -6.89
C GLN A 202 5.36 -17.04 -5.86
N PRO A 203 6.65 -16.82 -5.54
CA PRO A 203 7.34 -17.57 -4.49
C PRO A 203 6.68 -17.37 -3.12
N GLU A 204 6.64 -18.43 -2.30
CA GLU A 204 6.04 -18.40 -0.95
C GLU A 204 6.71 -17.41 0.00
N ALA A 205 8.02 -17.20 -0.16
CA ALA A 205 8.81 -16.27 0.66
C ALA A 205 8.70 -14.80 0.20
N SER A 206 7.91 -14.51 -0.83
CA SER A 206 7.74 -13.17 -1.36
C SER A 206 6.74 -12.35 -0.53
N HIS A 207 6.83 -11.04 -0.72
CA HIS A 207 5.75 -10.12 -0.41
C HIS A 207 4.96 -9.86 -1.68
N VAL A 208 3.67 -9.55 -1.50
CA VAL A 208 2.77 -9.12 -2.56
C VAL A 208 2.23 -7.75 -2.21
N GLN A 209 2.22 -6.85 -3.19
CA GLN A 209 1.59 -5.55 -3.09
C GLN A 209 0.07 -5.74 -3.07
N CYS A 210 -0.57 -5.17 -2.07
CA CYS A 210 -1.95 -5.42 -1.71
C CYS A 210 -2.62 -4.12 -1.24
N ASN A 211 -2.73 -3.12 -2.13
CA ASN A 211 -3.36 -1.83 -1.82
C ASN A 211 -4.78 -2.02 -1.28
N ILE A 212 -5.17 -1.18 -0.32
CA ILE A 212 -6.49 -1.22 0.33
C ILE A 212 -7.26 0.06 0.02
N VAL A 213 -8.45 -0.06 -0.57
CA VAL A 213 -9.25 1.09 -0.98
C VAL A 213 -10.67 1.11 -0.36
N PRO A 214 -11.16 2.26 0.15
CA PRO A 214 -10.43 3.50 0.34
C PRO A 214 -9.27 3.34 1.33
N LYS A 215 -8.29 4.24 1.28
CA LYS A 215 -7.12 4.17 2.16
C LYS A 215 -7.58 4.14 3.63
N PRO A 216 -7.13 3.17 4.43
CA PRO A 216 -7.39 3.15 5.86
C PRO A 216 -6.90 4.45 6.54
N ASP A 217 -7.59 4.85 7.61
CA ASP A 217 -7.15 6.01 8.38
C ASP A 217 -5.81 5.79 9.09
N ALA A 218 -5.21 6.87 9.56
CA ALA A 218 -3.88 6.84 10.17
C ALA A 218 -3.78 5.91 11.39
N GLU A 219 -4.87 5.72 12.12
CA GLU A 219 -4.92 4.87 13.31
C GLU A 219 -4.99 3.39 12.95
N THR A 220 -5.77 3.08 11.91
CA THR A 220 -5.84 1.73 11.36
C THR A 220 -4.51 1.32 10.74
N ILE A 221 -3.86 2.21 9.99
CA ILE A 221 -2.52 1.95 9.42
C ILE A 221 -1.50 1.69 10.53
N GLU A 222 -1.51 2.46 11.61
CA GLU A 222 -0.58 2.25 12.73
C GLU A 222 -0.79 0.89 13.39
N ARG A 223 -2.04 0.49 13.67
CA ARG A 223 -2.34 -0.85 14.19
C ARG A 223 -1.90 -1.98 13.25
N MET A 224 -2.05 -1.78 11.94
CA MET A 224 -1.60 -2.74 10.93
C MET A 224 -0.08 -2.95 11.00
N ILE A 225 0.67 -1.84 11.08
CA ILE A 225 2.13 -1.84 11.21
C ILE A 225 2.55 -2.49 12.55
N GLU A 226 1.92 -2.09 13.65
CA GLU A 226 2.16 -2.65 14.98
C GLU A 226 1.97 -4.16 14.97
N GLY A 227 0.83 -4.66 14.45
CA GLY A 227 0.58 -6.09 14.33
C GLY A 227 1.65 -6.82 13.51
N TYR A 228 2.04 -6.25 12.36
CA TYR A 228 3.07 -6.84 11.49
C TYR A 228 4.45 -6.96 12.18
N PHE A 229 4.85 -5.97 12.98
CA PHE A 229 6.14 -6.00 13.69
C PHE A 229 6.08 -6.77 15.01
N ALA A 230 4.96 -6.76 15.72
CA ALA A 230 4.76 -7.52 16.95
C ALA A 230 4.90 -9.04 16.71
N GLU A 231 4.38 -9.55 15.59
CA GLU A 231 4.58 -10.96 15.19
C GLU A 231 6.06 -11.35 15.07
N GLN A 232 6.91 -10.37 14.73
CA GLN A 232 8.33 -10.58 14.47
C GLN A 232 9.22 -10.13 15.62
N ALA A 233 8.71 -9.43 16.64
CA ALA A 233 9.52 -8.74 17.66
C ALA A 233 10.57 -9.64 18.32
N ASN A 234 10.24 -10.90 18.60
CA ASN A 234 11.14 -11.87 19.23
C ASN A 234 12.20 -12.47 18.29
N GLN A 235 11.97 -12.42 16.98
CA GLN A 235 12.88 -12.95 15.97
C GLN A 235 13.49 -11.85 15.11
N TYR A 236 13.12 -10.58 15.33
CA TYR A 236 13.42 -9.46 14.45
C TYR A 236 14.93 -9.30 14.22
N ASP A 237 15.71 -9.22 15.29
CA ASP A 237 17.16 -9.12 15.20
C ASP A 237 17.80 -10.35 14.51
N ALA A 238 17.25 -11.55 14.71
CA ALA A 238 17.74 -12.77 14.09
C ALA A 238 17.41 -12.85 12.59
N LEU A 239 16.20 -12.43 12.19
CA LEU A 239 15.78 -12.33 10.80
C LEU A 239 16.61 -11.27 10.07
N ASP A 240 16.82 -10.10 10.69
CA ASP A 240 17.70 -9.05 10.17
C ASP A 240 19.14 -9.56 9.96
N ALA A 241 19.66 -10.33 10.91
CA ALA A 241 21.01 -10.91 10.83
C ALA A 241 21.15 -11.94 9.69
N GLN A 242 20.07 -12.63 9.32
CA GLN A 242 20.05 -13.60 8.23
C GLN A 242 19.97 -12.93 6.84
N ILE A 243 19.37 -11.74 6.75
CA ILE A 243 19.24 -11.00 5.49
C ILE A 243 20.50 -10.14 5.28
N GLN A 244 21.49 -10.72 4.60
CA GLN A 244 22.81 -10.09 4.38
C GLN A 244 22.72 -8.66 3.81
N LYS A 245 21.84 -8.43 2.83
CA LYS A 245 21.67 -7.10 2.22
C LYS A 245 21.18 -6.05 3.22
N ARG A 246 20.19 -6.42 4.04
CA ARG A 246 19.61 -5.53 5.06
C ARG A 246 20.66 -5.19 6.11
N ARG A 247 21.41 -6.18 6.58
CA ARG A 247 22.50 -5.98 7.55
C ARG A 247 23.58 -5.03 7.02
N HIS A 248 24.07 -5.23 5.80
CA HIS A 248 25.08 -4.36 5.20
C HIS A 248 24.58 -2.92 5.05
N TYR A 249 23.34 -2.76 4.59
CA TYR A 249 22.72 -1.44 4.50
C TYR A 249 22.60 -0.75 5.87
N THR A 250 22.02 -1.42 6.87
CA THR A 250 21.84 -0.80 8.19
C THR A 250 23.18 -0.45 8.83
N ALA A 251 24.19 -1.31 8.69
CA ALA A 251 25.54 -1.03 9.19
C ALA A 251 26.18 0.20 8.51
N ALA A 252 25.98 0.38 7.20
CA ALA A 252 26.46 1.58 6.51
C ALA A 252 25.79 2.87 7.01
N ILE A 253 24.47 2.84 7.21
CA ILE A 253 23.73 3.97 7.79
C ILE A 253 24.21 4.25 9.22
N ASP A 254 24.34 3.21 10.04
CA ASP A 254 24.80 3.32 11.43
C ASP A 254 26.22 3.94 11.49
N GLY A 255 27.12 3.54 10.59
CA GLY A 255 28.46 4.11 10.46
C GLY A 255 28.48 5.58 10.01
N LEU A 256 27.57 5.97 9.11
CA LEU A 256 27.41 7.38 8.71
C LEU A 256 26.92 8.25 9.88
N VAL A 257 25.94 7.77 10.66
CA VAL A 257 25.49 8.46 11.87
C VAL A 257 26.61 8.53 12.90
N ALA A 258 27.32 7.43 13.17
CA ALA A 258 28.45 7.39 14.09
C ALA A 258 29.56 8.36 13.69
N MET A 259 29.87 8.48 12.39
CA MET A 259 30.80 9.47 11.86
C MET A 259 30.30 10.90 12.10
N GLY A 260 29.03 11.17 11.81
CA GLY A 260 28.41 12.46 12.05
C GLY A 260 28.47 12.88 13.53
N LEU A 261 28.23 11.95 14.46
CA LEU A 261 28.35 12.19 15.90
C LEU A 261 29.80 12.49 16.31
N ARG A 262 30.80 11.79 15.75
CA ARG A 262 32.22 12.11 15.99
C ARG A 262 32.57 13.52 15.50
N THR A 263 32.17 13.87 14.29
CA THR A 263 32.39 15.24 13.77
C THR A 263 31.69 16.29 14.63
N LEU A 264 30.49 16.00 15.13
CA LEU A 264 29.80 16.89 16.06
C LEU A 264 30.59 17.06 17.36
N SER A 265 31.17 15.95 17.87
CA SER A 265 31.96 15.91 19.10
C SER A 265 33.23 16.77 19.06
N ASP A 266 33.78 17.03 17.87
CA ASP A 266 34.95 17.91 17.69
C ASP A 266 34.64 19.37 18.04
N SER A 267 33.37 19.78 17.93
CA SER A 267 32.93 21.15 18.16
C SER A 267 32.25 21.35 19.53
N ARG A 268 31.63 20.30 20.08
CA ARG A 268 30.91 20.32 21.35
C ARG A 268 30.68 18.92 21.91
N PRO A 269 30.49 18.73 23.22
CA PRO A 269 30.14 17.43 23.77
C PRO A 269 28.83 16.88 23.18
N VAL A 270 28.81 15.59 22.86
CA VAL A 270 27.58 14.83 22.57
C VAL A 270 27.21 14.08 23.84
N ALA A 271 26.16 14.53 24.53
CA ALA A 271 25.73 14.00 25.82
C ALA A 271 24.43 13.20 25.71
N ARG A 272 23.53 13.57 24.78
CA ARG A 272 22.20 12.97 24.65
C ARG A 272 21.79 12.77 23.20
N VAL A 273 21.30 11.58 22.88
CA VAL A 273 20.80 11.23 21.55
C VAL A 273 19.43 10.58 21.67
N MET A 274 18.45 11.11 20.90
CA MET A 274 17.11 10.55 20.79
C MET A 274 17.01 9.60 19.59
N HIS A 275 16.44 8.42 19.80
CA HIS A 275 16.18 7.42 18.77
C HIS A 275 14.67 7.23 18.59
N LEU A 276 14.10 7.87 17.57
CA LEU A 276 12.68 7.74 17.22
C LEU A 276 12.47 6.41 16.47
N ALA A 277 11.44 5.66 16.87
CA ALA A 277 11.22 4.26 16.46
C ALA A 277 12.47 3.41 16.74
N CYS A 278 12.90 3.37 18.02
CA CYS A 278 14.15 2.72 18.40
C CYS A 278 14.14 1.19 18.23
N GLY A 279 12.97 0.59 18.03
CA GLY A 279 12.78 -0.86 17.90
C GLY A 279 13.40 -1.59 19.09
N THR A 280 14.19 -2.61 18.81
CA THR A 280 14.91 -3.39 19.83
C THR A 280 16.08 -2.63 20.46
N GLY A 281 16.38 -1.40 20.04
CA GLY A 281 17.53 -0.61 20.54
C GLY A 281 18.89 -1.06 20.00
N ARG A 282 18.93 -2.10 19.15
CA ARG A 282 20.16 -2.64 18.55
C ARG A 282 20.94 -1.58 17.77
N ARG A 283 20.26 -0.80 16.91
CA ARG A 283 20.93 0.26 16.12
C ARG A 283 21.47 1.38 17.00
N ALA A 284 20.76 1.75 18.07
CA ALA A 284 21.22 2.77 19.01
C ALA A 284 22.55 2.37 19.68
N ILE A 285 22.63 1.12 20.16
CA ILE A 285 23.88 0.57 20.70
C ILE A 285 24.98 0.53 19.64
N ASP A 286 24.70 0.02 18.45
CA ASP A 286 25.71 -0.14 17.38
C ASP A 286 26.30 1.21 16.99
N ILE A 287 25.46 2.25 16.83
CA ILE A 287 25.90 3.63 16.56
C ILE A 287 26.76 4.17 17.71
N ARG A 288 26.37 3.96 18.97
CA ARG A 288 27.15 4.40 20.13
C ARG A 288 28.53 3.74 20.15
N MET A 289 28.58 2.42 20.04
CA MET A 289 29.83 1.64 20.01
C MET A 289 30.74 2.07 18.86
N GLU A 290 30.19 2.23 17.66
CA GLU A 290 30.96 2.63 16.49
C GLU A 290 31.44 4.08 16.58
N SER A 291 30.65 4.98 17.17
CA SER A 291 31.07 6.36 17.39
C SER A 291 32.23 6.48 18.38
N GLY A 292 32.34 5.54 19.33
CA GLY A 292 33.29 5.62 20.44
C GLY A 292 32.97 6.72 21.45
N LEU A 293 31.76 7.29 21.40
CA LEU A 293 31.28 8.33 22.29
C LEU A 293 30.42 7.75 23.40
N GLU A 294 30.54 8.31 24.59
CA GLU A 294 29.67 8.00 25.73
C GLU A 294 28.58 9.06 25.83
N TYR A 295 27.34 8.65 25.53
CA TYR A 295 26.15 9.49 25.63
C TYR A 295 24.95 8.69 26.15
N THR A 296 23.97 9.41 26.67
CA THR A 296 22.68 8.84 27.09
C THR A 296 21.83 8.57 25.85
N MET A 297 21.37 7.32 25.72
CA MET A 297 20.46 6.90 24.66
C MET A 297 19.02 7.01 25.19
N GLU A 298 18.23 7.89 24.60
CA GLU A 298 16.78 7.97 24.82
C GLU A 298 16.08 7.47 23.55
N GLY A 299 14.92 6.85 23.70
CA GLY A 299 14.21 6.25 22.57
C GLY A 299 12.70 6.33 22.70
N VAL A 300 12.02 6.24 21.57
CA VAL A 300 10.56 6.12 21.50
C VAL A 300 10.21 4.95 20.61
N ASP A 301 9.36 4.06 21.08
CA ASP A 301 8.78 3.00 20.25
C ASP A 301 7.34 2.71 20.69
N MET A 302 6.51 2.19 19.78
CA MET A 302 5.12 1.84 20.08
C MET A 302 4.97 0.37 20.49
N CYS A 303 5.89 -0.51 20.08
CA CYS A 303 5.82 -1.93 20.39
C CYS A 303 6.44 -2.21 21.76
N GLU A 304 5.62 -2.67 22.70
CA GLU A 304 6.02 -2.95 24.08
C GLU A 304 7.16 -3.98 24.16
N GLU A 305 7.10 -5.05 23.36
CA GLU A 305 8.11 -6.10 23.35
C GLU A 305 9.46 -5.59 22.82
N MET A 306 9.47 -4.76 21.78
CA MET A 306 10.70 -4.18 21.24
C MET A 306 11.27 -3.13 22.21
N ALA A 307 10.42 -2.29 22.80
CA ALA A 307 10.79 -1.33 23.82
C ALA A 307 11.44 -1.99 25.04
N ALA A 308 10.91 -3.13 25.50
CA ALA A 308 11.50 -3.90 26.61
C ALA A 308 12.92 -4.41 26.27
N GLN A 309 13.13 -4.85 25.02
CA GLN A 309 14.46 -5.26 24.55
C GLN A 309 15.44 -4.08 24.44
N ALA A 310 14.96 -2.90 24.02
CA ALA A 310 15.75 -1.67 23.99
C ALA A 310 16.13 -1.20 25.40
N ALA A 311 15.23 -1.31 26.38
CA ALA A 311 15.52 -1.02 27.78
C ALA A 311 16.59 -1.95 28.37
N ALA A 312 16.58 -3.24 28.01
CA ALA A 312 17.64 -4.19 28.38
C ALA A 312 19.02 -3.88 27.74
N ARG A 313 19.03 -2.95 26.78
CA ARG A 313 20.18 -2.42 26.04
C ARG A 313 20.56 -0.99 26.51
N ASP A 314 20.14 -0.61 27.72
CA ASP A 314 20.38 0.71 28.33
C ASP A 314 19.83 1.91 27.53
N VAL A 315 18.82 1.70 26.68
CA VAL A 315 18.04 2.78 26.07
C VAL A 315 16.94 3.21 27.06
N GLN A 316 16.82 4.50 27.34
CA GLN A 316 15.72 5.05 28.12
C GLN A 316 14.50 5.22 27.21
N VAL A 317 13.60 4.23 27.20
CA VAL A 317 12.51 4.16 26.22
C VAL A 317 11.21 4.76 26.77
N HIS A 318 10.58 5.60 25.95
CA HIS A 318 9.20 6.04 26.10
C HIS A 318 8.31 5.20 25.19
N LEU A 319 7.32 4.51 25.75
CA LEU A 319 6.31 3.81 24.97
C LEU A 319 5.34 4.85 24.38
N GLY A 320 5.28 4.97 23.06
CA GLY A 320 4.45 5.99 22.42
C GLY A 320 4.45 5.96 20.90
N SER A 321 3.43 6.59 20.31
CA SER A 321 3.28 6.72 18.87
C SER A 321 3.96 7.99 18.35
N LEU A 322 4.73 7.85 17.27
CA LEU A 322 5.33 8.99 16.56
C LEU A 322 4.28 9.91 15.88
N ARG A 323 2.99 9.53 15.84
CA ARG A 323 1.89 10.41 15.42
C ARG A 323 1.60 11.52 16.43
N TYR A 324 1.99 11.31 17.68
CA TYR A 324 1.70 12.19 18.80
C TYR A 324 2.99 12.65 19.50
N PRO A 325 3.91 13.33 18.79
CA PRO A 325 5.21 13.68 19.35
C PRO A 325 5.13 14.55 20.61
N GLN A 326 4.06 15.32 20.78
CA GLN A 326 3.81 16.11 21.99
C GLN A 326 3.70 15.28 23.28
N GLU A 327 3.52 13.96 23.20
CA GLU A 327 3.40 13.07 24.36
C GLU A 327 4.77 12.67 24.94
N PHE A 328 5.84 12.78 24.15
CA PHE A 328 7.19 12.39 24.57
C PHE A 328 8.25 13.49 24.34
N ILE A 329 7.94 14.58 23.63
CA ILE A 329 8.78 15.78 23.63
C ILE A 329 8.82 16.33 25.06
N SER A 330 10.03 16.47 25.60
CA SER A 330 10.28 17.15 26.88
C SER A 330 10.83 18.56 26.65
N SER A 331 10.91 19.37 27.71
CA SER A 331 11.60 20.67 27.68
C SER A 331 13.12 20.55 27.54
N GLU A 332 13.66 19.34 27.65
CA GLU A 332 15.09 19.09 27.54
C GLU A 332 15.45 18.74 26.10
N SER A 333 16.62 19.22 25.64
CA SER A 333 17.04 19.15 24.24
C SER A 333 18.19 18.16 24.01
N PHE A 334 18.29 17.66 22.78
CA PHE A 334 19.20 16.61 22.34
C PHE A 334 20.32 17.14 21.43
N ASP A 335 21.48 16.50 21.45
CA ASP A 335 22.58 16.86 20.56
C ASP A 335 22.40 16.25 19.16
N ALA A 336 21.75 15.08 19.12
CA ALA A 336 21.31 14.45 17.90
C ALA A 336 19.95 13.74 18.06
N VAL A 337 19.20 13.66 16.97
CA VAL A 337 17.97 12.88 16.86
C VAL A 337 18.13 11.94 15.65
N THR A 338 17.66 10.71 15.77
CA THR A 338 17.66 9.74 14.67
C THR A 338 16.25 9.21 14.44
N LEU A 339 15.89 9.02 13.16
CA LEU A 339 14.66 8.33 12.74
C LEU A 339 15.06 7.37 11.62
N LEU A 340 15.34 6.12 11.96
CA LEU A 340 15.99 5.19 11.03
C LEU A 340 15.13 3.94 10.79
N TYR A 341 15.03 3.52 9.54
CA TYR A 341 14.18 2.48 8.97
C TYR A 341 12.68 2.62 9.32
N ALA A 342 12.22 3.85 9.60
CA ALA A 342 10.88 4.08 10.15
C ALA A 342 10.07 5.16 9.42
N PHE A 343 10.71 6.11 8.73
CA PHE A 343 10.01 7.23 8.09
C PHE A 343 8.93 6.78 7.10
N GLY A 344 9.22 5.74 6.31
CA GLY A 344 8.27 5.17 5.35
C GLY A 344 7.04 4.52 5.99
N HIS A 345 7.10 4.12 7.25
CA HIS A 345 5.96 3.51 7.96
C HIS A 345 5.00 4.56 8.52
N LEU A 346 5.31 5.85 8.43
CA LEU A 346 4.43 6.90 8.93
C LEU A 346 3.23 7.10 7.99
N PRO A 347 1.99 7.02 8.48
CA PRO A 347 0.80 6.71 7.68
C PRO A 347 0.39 7.78 6.65
N ASN A 348 0.81 9.03 6.84
CA ASN A 348 0.42 10.15 5.98
C ASN A 348 1.39 11.33 6.11
N ARG A 349 1.25 12.27 5.18
CA ARG A 349 2.02 13.53 5.09
C ARG A 349 2.03 14.32 6.37
N LYS A 350 0.88 14.41 7.05
CA LYS A 350 0.73 15.20 8.26
C LYS A 350 1.62 14.60 9.36
N THR A 351 1.59 13.29 9.55
CA THR A 351 2.48 12.60 10.49
C THR A 351 3.95 12.76 10.11
N ARG A 352 4.31 12.51 8.85
CA ARG A 352 5.70 12.65 8.35
C ARG A 352 6.27 14.06 8.57
N ARG A 353 5.49 15.10 8.26
CA ARG A 353 5.88 16.50 8.49
C ARG A 353 5.98 16.81 9.98
N ASN A 354 5.01 16.37 10.77
CA ASN A 354 4.97 16.66 12.20
C ASN A 354 6.15 16.04 12.93
N ILE A 355 6.58 14.82 12.58
CA ILE A 355 7.72 14.19 13.24
C ILE A 355 9.05 14.85 12.86
N ILE A 356 9.24 15.30 11.61
CA ILE A 356 10.44 16.05 11.22
C ILE A 356 10.51 17.39 11.99
N LYS A 357 9.37 18.08 12.11
CA LYS A 357 9.27 19.29 12.92
C LYS A 357 9.56 19.03 14.40
N ALA A 358 9.02 17.94 14.95
CA ALA A 358 9.29 17.51 16.31
C ALA A 358 10.79 17.22 16.53
N SER A 359 11.46 16.56 15.58
CA SER A 359 12.91 16.34 15.62
C SER A 359 13.68 17.66 15.67
N PHE A 360 13.26 18.67 14.90
CA PHE A 360 13.85 20.01 14.97
C PHE A 360 13.65 20.67 16.34
N GLU A 361 12.44 20.58 16.90
CA GLU A 361 12.10 21.17 18.22
C GLU A 361 12.91 20.53 19.36
N MET A 362 13.13 19.21 19.30
CA MET A 362 13.92 18.45 20.27
C MET A 362 15.41 18.82 20.30
N LEU A 363 15.96 19.33 19.21
CA LEU A 363 17.41 19.54 19.10
C LEU A 363 17.90 20.79 19.85
N ASN A 364 19.10 20.69 20.43
CA ASN A 364 19.90 21.85 20.84
C ASN A 364 20.23 22.72 19.60
N PRO A 365 20.43 24.04 19.73
CA PRO A 365 21.04 24.84 18.65
C PRO A 365 22.36 24.21 18.18
N GLY A 366 22.54 24.05 16.87
CA GLY A 366 23.62 23.26 16.25
C GLY A 366 23.38 21.75 16.20
N GLY A 367 22.30 21.24 16.80
CA GLY A 367 21.85 19.84 16.84
C GLY A 367 21.72 19.21 15.46
N VAL A 368 21.95 17.90 15.32
CA VAL A 368 21.82 17.21 14.02
C VAL A 368 20.71 16.18 14.03
N PHE A 369 19.84 16.22 13.04
CA PHE A 369 18.84 15.20 12.78
C PHE A 369 19.32 14.28 11.66
N TYR A 370 19.22 12.96 11.87
CA TYR A 370 19.51 11.94 10.88
C TYR A 370 18.26 11.12 10.57
N VAL A 371 17.93 10.97 9.29
CA VAL A 371 16.77 10.20 8.83
C VAL A 371 17.13 9.42 7.57
N ASP A 372 16.70 8.16 7.48
CA ASP A 372 16.69 7.42 6.23
C ASP A 372 15.26 7.24 5.71
N ALA A 373 15.12 7.07 4.40
CA ALA A 373 13.83 6.87 3.75
C ALA A 373 13.95 5.97 2.52
N PHE A 374 12.87 5.28 2.20
CA PHE A 374 12.75 4.54 0.95
C PHE A 374 12.60 5.53 -0.19
N ASP A 375 13.40 5.37 -1.25
CA ASP A 375 13.43 6.29 -2.37
C ASP A 375 12.40 5.90 -3.44
N ALA A 376 11.55 6.85 -3.82
CA ALA A 376 10.58 6.65 -4.91
C ALA A 376 11.25 6.42 -6.27
N GLU A 377 12.53 6.81 -6.43
CA GLU A 377 13.29 6.68 -7.67
C GLU A 377 14.16 5.41 -7.72
N ASP A 378 14.16 4.57 -6.68
CA ASP A 378 14.97 3.33 -6.68
C ASP A 378 14.38 2.26 -7.60
N GLU A 379 14.98 2.10 -8.78
CA GLU A 379 14.60 1.14 -9.83
C GLU A 379 14.66 -0.34 -9.41
N TYR A 380 15.31 -0.65 -8.29
CA TYR A 380 15.46 -2.01 -7.77
C TYR A 380 14.52 -2.32 -6.59
N GLU A 381 13.66 -1.38 -6.24
CA GLU A 381 12.65 -1.48 -5.18
C GLU A 381 11.27 -1.08 -5.73
N TRP A 382 10.24 -1.12 -4.89
CA TRP A 382 8.86 -0.82 -5.32
C TRP A 382 8.57 0.67 -5.55
N GLY A 383 9.54 1.57 -5.44
CA GLY A 383 9.32 3.02 -5.59
C GLY A 383 8.64 3.38 -6.92
N PRO A 384 9.25 3.08 -8.08
CA PRO A 384 8.66 3.37 -9.38
C PRO A 384 7.32 2.68 -9.61
N GLU A 385 7.17 1.43 -9.13
CA GLU A 385 5.92 0.69 -9.25
C GLU A 385 4.80 1.30 -8.39
N ALA A 386 5.09 1.78 -7.18
CA ALA A 386 4.13 2.46 -6.32
C ALA A 386 3.61 3.76 -6.95
N ILE A 387 4.48 4.52 -7.64
CA ILE A 387 4.09 5.70 -8.42
C ILE A 387 3.19 5.31 -9.60
N GLN A 388 3.56 4.26 -10.34
CA GLN A 388 2.74 3.78 -11.45
C GLN A 388 1.36 3.31 -10.96
N GLN A 389 1.31 2.53 -9.88
CA GLN A 389 0.07 2.06 -9.27
C GLN A 389 -0.81 3.19 -8.76
N PHE A 390 -0.24 4.26 -8.20
CA PHE A 390 -1.01 5.43 -7.79
C PHE A 390 -1.87 5.97 -8.94
N HIS A 391 -1.33 6.00 -10.16
CA HIS A 391 -2.04 6.45 -11.35
C HIS A 391 -2.96 5.35 -11.93
N ASP A 392 -2.44 4.14 -12.14
CA ASP A 392 -3.18 3.02 -12.75
C ASP A 392 -4.40 2.63 -11.93
N GLN A 393 -4.24 2.56 -10.60
CA GLN A 393 -5.31 2.22 -9.65
C GLN A 393 -6.09 3.45 -9.15
N ARG A 394 -5.78 4.64 -9.70
CA ARG A 394 -6.49 5.90 -9.42
C ARG A 394 -6.60 6.22 -7.91
N LEU A 395 -5.52 5.96 -7.17
CA LEU A 395 -5.54 5.91 -5.71
C LEU A 395 -5.70 7.28 -5.04
N GLY A 396 -5.40 8.37 -5.75
CA GLY A 396 -5.47 9.74 -5.20
C GLY A 396 -6.86 10.13 -4.69
N HIS A 397 -7.93 9.78 -5.42
CA HIS A 397 -9.30 10.00 -4.96
C HIS A 397 -9.64 9.17 -3.71
N GLN A 398 -8.93 8.05 -3.53
CA GLN A 398 -9.15 7.09 -2.45
C GLN A 398 -8.27 7.39 -1.22
N GLY A 399 -7.64 8.57 -1.16
CA GLY A 399 -6.91 9.07 0.01
C GLY A 399 -5.41 8.77 0.03
N TYR A 400 -4.87 8.19 -1.03
CA TYR A 400 -3.43 7.89 -1.15
C TYR A 400 -2.61 9.13 -1.48
N GLU A 401 -1.33 9.05 -1.15
CA GLU A 401 -0.28 9.89 -1.69
C GLU A 401 0.57 9.08 -2.67
N GLU A 402 1.18 9.75 -3.65
CA GLU A 402 2.20 9.13 -4.50
C GLU A 402 3.30 8.49 -3.63
N GLY A 403 3.62 7.23 -3.91
CA GLY A 403 4.61 6.44 -3.17
C GLY A 403 4.04 5.63 -2.00
N ASP A 404 2.76 5.80 -1.65
CA ASP A 404 2.08 4.94 -0.68
C ASP A 404 1.84 3.54 -1.25
N ILE A 405 2.13 2.51 -0.47
CA ILE A 405 1.85 1.13 -0.81
C ILE A 405 1.46 0.32 0.42
N PHE A 406 0.50 -0.59 0.25
CA PHE A 406 0.25 -1.66 1.20
C PHE A 406 0.80 -2.96 0.66
N TYR A 407 1.32 -3.79 1.55
CA TYR A 407 1.89 -5.08 1.17
C TYR A 407 1.66 -6.11 2.28
N ARG A 408 1.69 -7.38 1.92
CA ARG A 408 1.62 -8.49 2.88
C ARG A 408 2.55 -9.61 2.44
N ARG A 409 2.86 -10.53 3.36
CA ARG A 409 3.53 -11.78 3.00
C ARG A 409 2.55 -12.68 2.25
N THR A 410 3.04 -13.49 1.32
CA THR A 410 2.17 -14.41 0.54
C THR A 410 1.31 -15.30 1.45
N LEU A 411 1.87 -15.80 2.56
CA LEU A 411 1.21 -16.65 3.56
C LEU A 411 0.83 -15.93 4.86
N GLY A 412 0.89 -14.59 4.90
CA GLY A 412 0.59 -13.79 6.10
C GLY A 412 -0.74 -13.04 5.99
N GLU A 413 -1.44 -12.93 7.11
CA GLU A 413 -2.71 -12.19 7.23
C GLU A 413 -2.47 -10.68 7.46
N HIS A 414 -1.34 -10.33 8.07
CA HIS A 414 -1.04 -8.93 8.40
C HIS A 414 -0.57 -8.16 7.18
N VAL A 415 -1.28 -7.07 6.90
CA VAL A 415 -0.90 -6.06 5.92
C VAL A 415 -0.01 -5.03 6.62
N ALA A 416 1.06 -4.64 5.95
CA ALA A 416 1.92 -3.52 6.35
C ALA A 416 1.78 -2.37 5.36
N PHE A 417 2.23 -1.19 5.78
CA PHE A 417 2.22 0.03 4.98
C PHE A 417 3.64 0.56 4.81
N LEU A 418 3.91 1.12 3.64
CA LEU A 418 5.13 1.83 3.34
C LEU A 418 4.88 3.04 2.45
N HIS A 419 5.68 4.08 2.63
CA HIS A 419 5.72 5.27 1.81
C HIS A 419 7.13 5.46 1.24
N TYR A 420 7.22 5.45 -0.08
CA TYR A 420 8.40 5.83 -0.84
C TYR A 420 8.38 7.35 -1.07
N CYS A 421 9.47 8.02 -0.72
CA CYS A 421 9.57 9.48 -0.75
C CYS A 421 10.68 9.89 -1.71
N SER A 422 10.47 10.95 -2.50
CA SER A 422 11.53 11.50 -3.33
C SER A 422 12.54 12.30 -2.50
N SER A 423 13.78 12.33 -2.96
CA SER A 423 14.87 13.13 -2.37
C SER A 423 14.51 14.61 -2.24
N SER A 424 13.87 15.18 -3.27
CA SER A 424 13.41 16.57 -3.29
C SER A 424 12.33 16.85 -2.24
N ARG A 425 11.38 15.93 -2.06
CA ARG A 425 10.32 16.08 -1.07
C ARG A 425 10.85 15.98 0.35
N LEU A 426 11.74 15.02 0.61
CA LEU A 426 12.35 14.86 1.94
C LEU A 426 13.20 16.09 2.31
N ARG A 427 14.00 16.61 1.36
CA ARG A 427 14.73 17.88 1.54
C ARG A 427 13.78 19.03 1.86
N SER A 428 12.71 19.20 1.10
CA SER A 428 11.71 20.26 1.33
C SER A 428 11.08 20.16 2.72
N LEU A 429 10.80 18.95 3.23
CA LEU A 429 10.29 18.78 4.59
C LEU A 429 11.30 19.20 5.67
N MET A 430 12.59 18.94 5.45
CA MET A 430 13.66 19.38 6.35
C MET A 430 13.79 20.92 6.35
N GLU A 431 13.76 21.54 5.17
CA GLU A 431 13.79 23.01 5.01
C GLU A 431 12.56 23.67 5.66
N GLU A 432 11.36 23.14 5.42
CA GLU A 432 10.11 23.61 6.04
C GLU A 432 10.14 23.54 7.57
N ALA A 433 10.89 22.59 8.16
CA ALA A 433 11.08 22.47 9.60
C ALA A 433 12.13 23.43 10.17
N GLY A 434 12.97 24.03 9.32
CA GLY A 434 14.01 24.99 9.72
C GLY A 434 15.43 24.44 9.75
N PHE A 435 15.66 23.21 9.26
CA PHE A 435 17.00 22.66 9.17
C PHE A 435 17.86 23.40 8.13
N VAL A 436 19.15 23.51 8.42
CA VAL A 436 20.20 24.03 7.52
C VAL A 436 21.26 22.95 7.28
N ASP A 437 22.21 23.23 6.38
CA ASP A 437 23.30 22.30 6.01
C ASP A 437 22.79 20.90 5.60
N ILE A 438 21.64 20.86 4.90
CA ILE A 438 20.95 19.61 4.57
C ILE A 438 21.72 18.82 3.52
N GLN A 439 22.25 17.67 3.93
CA GLN A 439 22.91 16.70 3.06
C GLN A 439 21.96 15.55 2.77
N VAL A 440 21.90 15.15 1.49
CA VAL A 440 21.11 14.01 1.03
C VAL A 440 22.08 13.12 0.26
N THR A 441 22.19 11.88 0.70
CA THR A 441 23.06 10.85 0.11
C THR A 441 22.23 9.62 -0.16
N THR A 442 22.42 8.98 -1.31
CA THR A 442 21.76 7.71 -1.62
C THR A 442 22.70 6.56 -1.29
N ILE A 443 22.23 5.61 -0.47
CA ILE A 443 22.98 4.45 -0.04
C ILE A 443 22.37 3.19 -0.66
N GLY A 444 23.18 2.44 -1.40
CA GLY A 444 22.77 1.24 -2.10
C GLY A 444 22.13 0.20 -1.17
N TYR A 445 21.02 -0.39 -1.61
CA TYR A 445 20.28 -1.42 -0.85
C TYR A 445 20.24 -2.77 -1.56
N ASP A 446 19.84 -2.78 -2.83
CA ASP A 446 19.86 -4.00 -3.65
C ASP A 446 21.12 -4.07 -4.52
N GLN A 447 21.46 -2.95 -5.17
CA GLN A 447 22.74 -2.74 -5.85
C GLN A 447 23.70 -1.94 -4.97
N ALA A 448 25.01 -2.19 -5.10
CA ALA A 448 26.07 -1.49 -4.36
C ALA A 448 25.80 -1.40 -2.83
N VAL A 449 25.35 -2.50 -2.24
CA VAL A 449 24.79 -2.53 -0.88
C VAL A 449 25.72 -1.89 0.15
N GLY A 450 25.22 -0.87 0.86
CA GLY A 450 25.93 -0.16 1.91
C GLY A 450 26.99 0.83 1.42
N VAL A 451 26.99 1.15 0.13
CA VAL A 451 27.90 2.14 -0.48
C VAL A 451 27.08 3.29 -1.05
N GLU A 452 27.65 4.50 -1.03
CA GLU A 452 27.07 5.64 -1.74
C GLU A 452 26.90 5.30 -3.23
N SER A 453 25.69 5.49 -3.74
CA SER A 453 25.27 5.04 -5.06
C SER A 453 24.30 6.06 -5.68
N HIS A 454 23.94 5.85 -6.94
CA HIS A 454 22.88 6.61 -7.63
C HIS A 454 21.48 5.99 -7.42
N ASN A 455 21.43 4.78 -6.86
CA ASN A 455 20.21 4.04 -6.54
C ASN A 455 20.31 3.44 -5.13
N GLY A 456 19.17 3.10 -4.53
CA GLY A 456 19.08 2.67 -3.15
C GLY A 456 18.19 3.58 -2.31
N LYS A 457 18.49 3.68 -1.02
CA LYS A 457 17.67 4.42 -0.06
C LYS A 457 18.30 5.77 0.27
N LEU A 458 17.46 6.74 0.59
CA LEU A 458 17.89 8.07 0.99
C LEU A 458 18.42 8.04 2.42
N PHE A 459 19.55 8.69 2.64
CA PHE A 459 20.05 9.08 3.95
C PHE A 459 20.19 10.60 3.97
N VAL A 460 19.57 11.24 4.95
CA VAL A 460 19.50 12.69 5.07
C VAL A 460 19.97 13.11 6.45
N SER A 461 20.81 14.13 6.47
CA SER A 461 21.18 14.85 7.69
C SER A 461 20.84 16.33 7.55
N GLY A 462 20.49 16.97 8.67
CA GLY A 462 20.25 18.41 8.72
C GLY A 462 20.53 18.96 10.11
N THR A 463 21.03 20.19 10.14
CA THR A 463 21.49 20.86 11.36
C THR A 463 20.47 21.91 11.80
N LYS A 464 20.19 21.98 13.10
CA LYS A 464 19.45 23.09 13.70
C LYS A 464 20.37 24.31 13.77
N PRO A 465 19.97 25.51 13.29
CA PRO A 465 20.79 26.71 13.41
C PRO A 465 21.23 27.00 14.86
N VAL A 466 22.37 27.69 15.01
CA VAL A 466 22.95 28.05 16.32
C VAL A 466 22.32 29.34 16.91
N GLU A 467 21.41 29.99 16.17
CA GLU A 467 20.83 31.30 16.53
C GLU A 467 20.21 31.39 17.93
#